data_AF-A0A7S2SMS1-F1
#
_entry.id   AF-A0A7S2SMS1-F1
#
_cell.length_a   1.000
_cell.length_b   1.000
_cell.length_c   1.000
_cell.angle_alpha   90.00
_cell.angle_beta   90.00
_cell.angle_gamma   90.00
#
_symmetry.space_group_name_H-M   'P 1'
#
loop_
_entity.id
_entity.type
_entity.pdbx_description
1 polymer ?
#
loop_
_entity_poly.entity_id
_entity_poly.type
_entity_poly.pdbx_seq_one_letter_code
_entity_poly.pdbx_strand_id
1 'polypeptide(L)'
;GKSDGKKRKEKKSSDSFAGITAIRDGFIEAGRSTEGKIVKTILAIILVGALYMQADKFKTYSWRISVSLSNPSIILKGQTRDGKVIKVDDYREAYWWLRDNTPDDARVMAW
;
A
#
# COMPACT_ATOMS: atom_id res chain seq x y z
N GLY A 1 48.39 -26.19 17.42
CA GLY A 1 46.92 -26.37 17.31
C GLY A 1 46.24 -25.16 16.69
N LYS A 2 46.24 -25.02 15.35
CA LYS A 2 45.57 -23.93 14.62
C LYS A 2 44.52 -24.44 13.60
N SER A 3 44.07 -25.69 13.74
CA SER A 3 43.12 -26.34 12.81
C SER A 3 41.67 -26.33 13.31
N ASP A 4 41.44 -26.37 14.63
CA ASP A 4 40.10 -26.58 15.19
C ASP A 4 39.19 -25.34 15.20
N GLY A 5 39.77 -24.14 15.12
CA GLY A 5 39.01 -22.88 15.11
C GLY A 5 38.30 -22.59 13.78
N LYS A 6 38.82 -23.09 12.65
CA LYS A 6 38.26 -22.82 11.32
C LYS A 6 37.06 -23.74 11.03
N LYS A 7 37.13 -25.02 11.41
CA LYS A 7 36.01 -25.99 11.30
C LYS A 7 34.78 -25.64 12.14
N ARG A 8 34.97 -24.97 13.29
CA ARG A 8 33.86 -24.63 14.20
C ARG A 8 33.06 -23.40 13.76
N LYS A 9 33.64 -22.52 12.93
CA LYS A 9 32.99 -21.29 12.43
C LYS A 9 32.12 -21.55 11.19
N GLU A 10 32.49 -22.49 10.33
CA GLU A 10 31.65 -22.90 9.18
C GLU A 10 30.38 -23.65 9.60
N LYS A 11 30.44 -24.50 10.64
CA LYS A 11 29.28 -25.27 11.12
C LYS A 11 28.15 -24.42 11.72
N LYS A 12 28.44 -23.25 12.27
CA LYS A 12 27.43 -22.44 13.00
C LYS A 12 26.48 -21.67 12.08
N SER A 13 26.86 -21.47 10.82
CA SER A 13 26.06 -20.73 9.81
C SER A 13 25.01 -21.60 9.13
N SER A 14 25.20 -22.92 9.05
CA SER A 14 24.26 -23.85 8.40
C SER A 14 23.07 -24.22 9.30
N ASP A 15 23.27 -24.20 10.63
CA ASP A 15 22.29 -24.74 11.57
C ASP A 15 21.09 -23.80 11.80
N SER A 16 21.28 -22.49 11.66
CA SER A 16 20.23 -21.48 11.95
C SER A 16 19.01 -21.55 11.03
N PHE A 17 19.13 -22.23 9.89
CA PHE A 17 18.04 -22.44 8.94
C PHE A 17 17.84 -23.91 8.58
N ALA A 18 18.57 -24.83 9.22
CA ALA A 18 18.52 -26.27 8.91
C ALA A 18 17.09 -26.84 9.02
N GLY A 19 16.30 -26.36 9.98
CA GLY A 19 14.88 -26.72 10.10
C GLY A 19 14.02 -26.20 8.95
N ILE A 20 14.23 -24.95 8.53
CA ILE A 20 13.49 -24.34 7.41
C ILE A 20 13.90 -24.98 6.08
N THR A 21 15.17 -25.31 5.90
CA THR A 21 15.66 -26.00 4.69
C THR A 21 15.17 -27.45 4.65
N ALA A 22 15.15 -28.17 5.77
CA ALA A 22 14.61 -29.53 5.82
C ALA A 22 13.11 -29.57 5.50
N ILE A 23 12.34 -28.61 6.00
CA ILE A 23 10.92 -28.46 5.66
C ILE A 23 10.77 -28.17 4.16
N ARG A 24 11.54 -27.22 3.62
CA ARG A 24 11.55 -26.90 2.18
C ARG A 24 11.87 -28.13 1.34
N ASP A 25 12.90 -28.88 1.70
CA ASP A 25 13.34 -30.05 0.94
C ASP A 25 12.29 -31.16 0.99
N GLY A 26 11.62 -31.37 2.14
CA GLY A 26 10.47 -32.26 2.26
C GLY A 26 9.30 -31.88 1.33
N PHE A 27 8.99 -30.59 1.18
CA PHE A 27 7.97 -30.10 0.24
C PHE A 27 8.40 -30.20 -1.24
N ILE A 28 9.71 -30.18 -1.52
CA ILE A 28 10.26 -30.39 -2.86
C ILE A 28 10.18 -31.88 -3.22
N GLU A 29 10.60 -32.76 -2.32
CA GLU A 29 10.57 -34.22 -2.45
C GLU A 29 9.13 -34.70 -2.68
N ALA A 30 8.18 -34.27 -1.83
CA ALA A 30 6.76 -34.60 -1.95
C ALA A 30 6.11 -34.06 -3.25
N GLY A 31 6.71 -33.04 -3.87
CA GLY A 31 6.23 -32.45 -5.11
C GLY A 31 6.78 -33.06 -6.39
N ARG A 32 7.71 -34.01 -6.31
CA ARG A 32 8.27 -34.68 -7.50
C ARG A 32 7.34 -35.77 -8.05
N SER A 33 6.46 -36.33 -7.20
CA SER A 33 5.46 -37.31 -7.60
C SER A 33 4.43 -36.72 -8.58
N THR A 34 3.86 -37.56 -9.45
CA THR A 34 2.84 -37.13 -10.43
C THR A 34 1.62 -36.53 -9.72
N GLU A 35 1.20 -37.12 -8.61
CA GLU A 35 0.11 -36.62 -7.75
C GLU A 35 0.47 -35.28 -7.10
N GLY A 36 1.70 -35.12 -6.62
CA GLY A 36 2.19 -33.86 -6.04
C GLY A 36 2.21 -32.71 -7.04
N LYS A 37 2.52 -32.97 -8.32
CA LYS A 37 2.45 -31.97 -9.40
C LYS A 37 1.02 -31.52 -9.69
N ILE A 38 0.05 -32.43 -9.66
CA ILE A 38 -1.37 -32.12 -9.87
C ILE A 38 -1.88 -31.24 -8.72
N VAL A 39 -1.62 -31.63 -7.48
CA VAL A 39 -2.01 -30.86 -6.29
C VAL A 39 -1.39 -29.46 -6.31
N LYS A 40 -0.10 -29.34 -6.64
CA LYS A 40 0.57 -28.03 -6.78
C LYS A 40 -0.06 -27.16 -7.86
N THR A 41 -0.44 -27.75 -9.00
CA THR A 41 -1.10 -27.04 -10.10
C THR A 41 -2.48 -26.52 -9.68
N ILE A 42 -3.29 -27.36 -9.04
CA ILE A 42 -4.61 -26.96 -8.53
C ILE A 42 -4.48 -25.84 -7.49
N LEU A 43 -3.55 -25.99 -6.54
CA LEU A 43 -3.31 -24.99 -5.51
C LEU A 43 -2.81 -23.66 -6.10
N ALA A 44 -1.95 -23.71 -7.12
CA ALA A 44 -1.52 -22.53 -7.86
C ALA A 44 -2.68 -21.83 -8.57
N ILE A 45 -3.58 -22.58 -9.21
CA ILE A 45 -4.78 -22.01 -9.86
C ILE A 45 -5.69 -21.34 -8.83
N ILE A 46 -5.94 -21.98 -7.68
CA ILE A 46 -6.75 -21.40 -6.60
C ILE A 46 -6.11 -20.11 -6.07
N LEU A 47 -4.79 -20.10 -5.84
CA LEU A 47 -4.07 -18.91 -5.39
C LEU A 47 -4.14 -17.77 -6.42
N VAL A 48 -3.94 -18.07 -7.71
CA VAL A 48 -4.06 -17.06 -8.78
C VAL A 48 -5.48 -16.52 -8.85
N GLY A 49 -6.50 -17.36 -8.75
CA GLY A 49 -7.91 -16.95 -8.72
C GLY A 49 -8.22 -16.05 -7.52
N ALA A 50 -7.75 -16.43 -6.32
CA ALA A 50 -7.92 -15.63 -5.11
C ALA A 50 -7.21 -14.27 -5.22
N LEU A 51 -5.98 -14.24 -5.73
CA LEU A 51 -5.23 -13.00 -5.95
C LEU A 51 -5.92 -12.11 -6.98
N TYR A 52 -6.48 -12.67 -8.06
CA TYR A 52 -7.24 -11.92 -9.05
C TYR A 52 -8.46 -11.22 -8.43
N MET A 53 -9.22 -11.93 -7.60
CA MET A 53 -10.37 -11.35 -6.89
C MET A 53 -9.97 -10.20 -5.95
N GLN A 54 -8.81 -10.29 -5.30
CA GLN A 54 -8.32 -9.21 -4.43
C GLN A 54 -7.76 -8.04 -5.23
N ALA A 55 -7.10 -8.29 -6.37
CA ALA A 55 -6.59 -7.25 -7.26
C ALA A 55 -7.72 -6.37 -7.82
N ASP A 56 -8.86 -6.97 -8.20
CA ASP A 56 -10.01 -6.22 -8.71
C ASP A 56 -10.64 -5.29 -7.66
N LYS A 57 -10.79 -5.78 -6.43
CA LYS A 57 -11.24 -4.97 -5.28
C LYS A 57 -10.29 -3.81 -5.03
N PHE A 58 -8.98 -4.08 -5.01
CA PHE A 58 -7.95 -3.07 -4.83
C PHE A 58 -8.02 -2.00 -5.92
N LYS A 59 -8.07 -2.40 -7.20
CA LYS A 59 -8.21 -1.48 -8.34
C LYS A 59 -9.42 -0.57 -8.19
N THR A 60 -10.58 -1.14 -7.88
CA THR A 60 -11.84 -0.38 -7.73
C THR A 60 -11.77 0.57 -6.53
N TYR A 61 -11.11 0.18 -5.45
CA TYR A 61 -10.88 1.05 -4.30
C TYR A 61 -9.94 2.21 -4.66
N SER A 62 -8.81 1.93 -5.30
CA SER A 62 -7.85 2.93 -5.76
C SER A 62 -8.48 3.98 -6.68
N TRP A 63 -9.34 3.54 -7.60
CA TRP A 63 -10.09 4.46 -8.47
C TRP A 63 -11.08 5.35 -7.70
N ARG A 64 -11.79 4.79 -6.72
CA ARG A 64 -12.74 5.56 -5.91
C ARG A 64 -12.03 6.60 -5.03
N ILE A 65 -10.94 6.20 -4.38
CA ILE A 65 -10.20 7.10 -3.49
C ILE A 65 -9.41 8.16 -4.26
N SER A 66 -8.97 7.89 -5.49
CA SER A 66 -8.29 8.90 -6.32
C SER A 66 -9.20 10.09 -6.59
N VAL A 67 -10.51 9.87 -6.79
CA VAL A 67 -11.49 10.96 -6.91
C VAL A 67 -11.53 11.76 -5.61
N SER A 68 -11.63 11.12 -4.46
CA SER A 68 -11.71 11.83 -3.17
C SER A 68 -10.45 12.63 -2.84
N LEU A 69 -9.27 12.04 -3.06
CA LEU A 69 -7.99 12.67 -2.70
C LEU A 69 -7.53 13.70 -3.73
N SER A 70 -7.95 13.61 -4.99
CA SER A 70 -7.60 14.58 -6.05
C SER A 70 -8.55 15.78 -6.12
N ASN A 71 -9.37 16.00 -5.09
CA ASN A 71 -10.14 17.24 -4.90
C ASN A 71 -9.59 18.11 -3.75
N PRO A 72 -8.26 18.38 -3.62
CA PRO A 72 -7.82 19.41 -2.69
C PRO A 72 -8.28 20.76 -3.25
N SER A 73 -9.24 21.42 -2.58
CA SER A 73 -9.77 22.70 -3.03
C SER A 73 -10.03 23.62 -1.84
N ILE A 74 -9.38 24.79 -1.86
CA ILE A 74 -9.73 25.95 -1.01
C ILE A 74 -11.14 26.47 -1.31
N ILE A 75 -11.65 26.12 -2.49
CA ILE A 75 -12.95 26.54 -2.99
C ILE A 75 -13.96 25.45 -2.67
N LEU A 76 -14.98 25.79 -1.89
CA LEU A 76 -16.03 24.87 -1.49
C LEU A 76 -17.04 24.71 -2.63
N LYS A 77 -17.38 23.47 -3.00
CA LYS A 77 -18.49 23.20 -3.92
C LYS A 77 -19.74 22.95 -3.09
N GLY A 78 -20.73 23.84 -3.19
CA GLY A 78 -22.06 23.65 -2.62
C GLY A 78 -23.05 23.15 -3.67
N GLN A 79 -24.16 22.55 -3.24
CA GLN A 79 -25.33 22.35 -4.09
C GLN A 79 -26.50 23.18 -3.54
N THR A 80 -27.18 23.91 -4.42
CA THR A 80 -28.42 24.61 -4.11
C THR A 80 -29.57 23.60 -4.03
N ARG A 81 -30.68 23.99 -3.37
CA ARG A 81 -31.89 23.14 -3.22
C ARG A 81 -32.48 22.65 -4.56
N ASP A 82 -32.20 23.38 -5.64
CA ASP A 82 -32.59 23.05 -7.01
C ASP A 82 -31.57 22.16 -7.75
N GLY A 83 -30.55 21.64 -7.05
CA GLY A 83 -29.53 20.72 -7.60
C GLY A 83 -28.36 21.40 -8.33
N LYS A 84 -28.41 22.72 -8.55
CA LYS A 84 -27.33 23.48 -9.18
C LYS A 84 -26.07 23.45 -8.31
N VAL A 85 -24.93 23.08 -8.92
CA VAL A 85 -23.62 23.16 -8.26
C VAL A 85 -23.17 24.62 -8.23
N ILE A 86 -22.90 25.13 -7.04
CA ILE A 86 -22.32 26.46 -6.81
C ILE A 86 -20.88 26.32 -6.33
N LYS A 87 -20.04 27.23 -6.80
CA LYS A 87 -18.63 27.33 -6.41
C LYS A 87 -18.51 28.49 -5.43
N VAL A 88 -18.27 28.19 -4.15
CA VAL A 88 -18.16 29.15 -3.05
C VAL A 88 -16.70 29.48 -2.84
N ASP A 89 -16.34 30.76 -3.01
CA ASP A 89 -14.96 31.22 -3.14
C ASP A 89 -14.47 32.16 -2.02
N ASP A 90 -15.24 32.21 -0.94
CA ASP A 90 -15.13 33.22 0.12
C ASP A 90 -13.74 33.23 0.79
N TYR A 91 -13.09 32.06 0.89
CA TYR A 91 -11.73 31.99 1.41
C TYR A 91 -10.74 32.79 0.56
N ARG A 92 -10.82 32.67 -0.77
CA ARG A 92 -9.92 33.43 -1.65
C ARG A 92 -10.25 34.91 -1.57
N GLU A 93 -11.51 35.28 -1.65
CA GLU A 93 -11.93 36.69 -1.55
C GLU A 93 -11.47 37.32 -0.23
N ALA A 94 -11.65 36.65 0.90
CA ALA A 94 -11.21 37.14 2.20
C ALA A 94 -9.68 37.33 2.27
N TYR A 95 -8.89 36.39 1.73
CA TYR A 95 -7.42 36.53 1.69
C TYR A 95 -6.98 37.68 0.79
N TRP A 96 -7.63 37.89 -0.36
CA TRP A 96 -7.31 38.98 -1.26
C TRP A 96 -7.69 40.33 -0.66
N TRP A 97 -8.85 40.42 -0.01
CA TRP A 97 -9.26 41.60 0.72
C TRP A 97 -8.26 41.94 1.83
N LEU A 98 -7.85 40.96 2.64
CA LEU A 98 -6.84 41.15 3.69
C LEU A 98 -5.52 41.68 3.10
N ARG A 99 -5.04 41.09 1.99
CA ARG A 99 -3.82 41.54 1.32
C ARG A 99 -3.89 43.00 0.87
N ASP A 100 -5.01 43.41 0.27
CA ASP A 100 -5.11 44.73 -0.38
C ASP A 100 -5.55 45.84 0.60
N ASN A 101 -6.09 45.49 1.78
CA ASN A 101 -6.68 46.43 2.73
C ASN A 101 -6.02 46.44 4.11
N THR A 102 -4.91 45.73 4.31
CA THR A 102 -4.15 45.78 5.57
C THR A 102 -2.70 46.20 5.35
N PRO A 103 -2.06 46.86 6.32
CA PRO A 103 -0.63 47.17 6.26
C PRO A 103 0.23 45.90 6.11
N ASP A 104 1.38 46.03 5.45
CA ASP A 104 2.30 44.90 5.20
C ASP A 104 2.82 44.22 6.49
N ASP A 105 2.82 44.94 7.62
CA ASP A 105 3.26 44.44 8.93
C ASP A 105 2.12 43.93 9.83
N ALA A 106 0.89 43.86 9.28
CA ALA A 106 -0.27 43.36 10.00
C ALA A 106 -0.09 41.90 10.41
N ARG A 107 -0.49 41.57 11.65
CA ARG A 107 -0.46 40.21 12.19
C ARG A 107 -1.87 39.67 12.32
N VAL A 108 -2.15 38.55 11.64
CA VAL A 108 -3.43 37.86 11.68
C VAL A 108 -3.27 36.60 12.52
N MET A 109 -4.07 36.47 13.58
CA MET A 109 -4.19 35.22 14.34
C MET A 109 -5.39 34.45 13.79
N ALA A 110 -5.15 33.21 13.38
CA ALA A 110 -6.17 32.24 13.04
C ALA A 110 -6.02 31.02 13.97
N TRP A 111 -7.08 30.23 14.09
CA TRP A 111 -7.09 28.99 14.87
C TRP A 111 -6.19 27.92 14.26
#